data_AF-A0A7C5XJ83-F1
#
_entry.id   AF-A0A7C5XJ83-F1
#
_cell.length_a   1.000
_cell.length_b   1.000
_cell.length_c   1.000
_cell.angle_alpha   90.00
_cell.angle_beta   90.00
_cell.angle_gamma   90.00
#
_symmetry.space_group_name_H-M   'P 1'
#
loop_
_entity.id
_entity.type
_entity.pdbx_description
1 polymer ?
#
loop_
_entity_poly.entity_id
_entity_poly.type
_entity_poly.pdbx_seq_one_letter_code
_entity_poly.pdbx_strand_id
1 'polypeptide(L)'
;IIDLEELARKLDIPILCLAFEEPEGDVINALRKLFPDDSDIRIALYEKLGKPKEILLPGNVRLYARFVNIDYRTARTLIKKFLKEGKRPEPIRIARLIANAVLNYGIIIQRT
;
A
#
# COMPACT_ATOMS: atom_id res chain seq x y z
N ILE A 1 9.21 -6.14 2.82
CA ILE A 1 8.56 -4.89 3.27
C ILE A 1 9.16 -3.74 2.49
N ILE A 2 8.41 -2.68 2.22
CA ILE A 2 8.87 -1.55 1.38
C ILE A 2 9.18 -0.35 2.28
N ASP A 3 10.36 0.25 2.14
CA ASP A 3 10.70 1.53 2.76
C ASP A 3 10.09 2.68 1.94
N LEU A 4 9.05 3.31 2.47
CA LEU A 4 8.35 4.38 1.77
C LEU A 4 9.18 5.67 1.66
N GLU A 5 10.04 5.94 2.63
CA GLU A 5 10.90 7.13 2.59
C GLU A 5 12.01 6.97 1.57
N GLU A 6 12.63 5.79 1.51
CA GLU A 6 13.65 5.50 0.50
C GLU A 6 13.05 5.57 -0.91
N LEU A 7 11.85 5.01 -1.09
CA LEU A 7 11.13 5.09 -2.36
C LEU A 7 10.83 6.54 -2.76
N ALA A 8 10.35 7.37 -1.81
CA ALA A 8 10.09 8.78 -2.04
C ALA A 8 11.37 9.54 -2.42
N ARG A 9 12.49 9.28 -1.73
CA ARG A 9 13.80 9.89 -2.03
C ARG A 9 14.33 9.51 -3.42
N LYS A 10 14.18 8.24 -3.83
CA LYS A 10 14.68 7.74 -5.11
C LYS A 10 13.87 8.23 -6.31
N LEU A 11 12.56 8.36 -6.15
CA LEU A 11 11.66 8.74 -7.23
C LEU A 11 11.38 10.25 -7.28
N ASP A 12 11.73 10.99 -6.23
CA ASP A 12 11.46 12.42 -6.06
C ASP A 12 9.97 12.79 -6.27
N ILE A 13 9.08 11.91 -5.81
CA ILE A 13 7.62 12.09 -5.90
C ILE A 13 6.93 11.67 -4.60
N PRO A 14 5.71 12.19 -4.35
CA PRO A 14 4.86 11.71 -3.26
C PRO A 14 4.58 10.21 -3.32
N ILE A 15 4.61 9.56 -2.16
CA ILE A 15 4.29 8.14 -2.02
C ILE A 15 3.03 7.98 -1.18
N LEU A 16 2.15 7.09 -1.63
CA LEU A 16 0.90 6.74 -0.95
C LEU A 16 0.74 5.22 -0.90
N CYS A 17 0.73 4.67 0.30
CA CYS A 17 0.51 3.25 0.56
C CYS A 17 -0.87 3.08 1.20
N LEU A 18 -1.73 2.26 0.59
CA LEU A 18 -3.13 2.08 0.99
C LEU A 18 -3.38 0.68 1.54
N ALA A 19 -4.11 0.60 2.66
CA ALA A 19 -4.72 -0.62 3.19
C ALA A 19 -6.24 -0.45 3.19
N PHE A 20 -6.95 -1.47 2.69
CA PHE A 20 -8.42 -1.42 2.54
C PHE A 20 -9.17 -2.07 3.70
N GLU A 21 -8.42 -2.61 4.66
CA GLU A 21 -8.86 -3.24 5.89
C GLU A 21 -8.00 -2.67 7.02
N GLU A 22 -8.53 -2.73 8.25
CA GLU A 22 -7.79 -2.29 9.43
C GLU A 22 -6.54 -3.17 9.57
N PRO A 23 -5.34 -2.58 9.75
CA PRO A 23 -4.16 -3.36 10.02
C PRO A 23 -4.30 -3.99 11.40
N GLU A 24 -4.63 -5.27 11.42
CA GLU A 24 -4.79 -6.09 12.61
C GLU A 24 -3.77 -7.24 12.65
N GLY A 25 -3.63 -7.86 13.82
CA GLY A 25 -2.81 -9.06 14.02
C GLY A 25 -1.35 -8.77 14.39
N ASP A 26 -0.63 -9.86 14.65
CA ASP A 26 0.76 -9.84 15.10
C ASP A 26 1.72 -10.02 13.92
N VAL A 27 1.97 -8.90 13.23
CA VAL A 27 2.87 -8.89 12.08
C VAL A 27 4.30 -9.25 12.47
N ILE A 28 4.76 -8.86 13.66
CA ILE A 28 6.15 -9.12 14.10
C ILE A 28 6.38 -10.61 14.25
N ASN A 29 5.48 -11.32 14.93
CA ASN A 29 5.60 -12.77 15.07
C ASN A 29 5.41 -13.51 13.73
N ALA A 30 4.52 -13.03 12.86
CA ALA A 30 4.39 -13.57 11.51
C ALA A 30 5.69 -13.43 10.70
N LEU A 31 6.37 -12.28 10.79
CA LEU A 31 7.66 -12.06 10.13
C LEU A 31 8.75 -13.00 10.66
N ARG A 32 8.87 -13.17 11.98
CA ARG A 32 9.83 -14.12 12.59
C ARG A 32 9.59 -15.55 12.12
N LYS A 33 8.33 -15.97 12.02
CA LYS A 33 7.96 -17.33 11.63
C LYS A 33 8.19 -17.60 10.14
N LEU A 34 7.82 -16.65 9.28
CA LEU A 34 7.85 -16.83 7.82
C LEU A 34 9.22 -16.54 7.21
N PHE A 35 10.04 -15.74 7.88
CA PHE A 35 11.31 -15.24 7.35
C PHE A 35 12.43 -15.28 8.40
N PRO A 36 12.77 -16.46 8.96
CA PRO A 36 13.70 -16.54 10.09
C PRO A 36 15.08 -15.93 9.78
N ASP A 37 15.58 -16.10 8.55
CA ASP A 37 16.94 -15.71 8.16
C ASP A 37 17.14 -14.18 8.02
N ASP A 38 16.08 -13.41 7.75
CA ASP A 38 16.14 -11.95 7.56
C ASP A 38 15.06 -11.19 8.35
N SER A 39 14.47 -11.84 9.37
CA SER A 39 13.36 -11.31 10.16
C SER A 39 13.68 -9.97 10.81
N ASP A 40 14.87 -9.78 11.36
CA ASP A 40 15.27 -8.54 12.04
C ASP A 40 15.25 -7.34 11.10
N ILE A 41 15.77 -7.50 9.87
CA ILE A 41 15.77 -6.45 8.85
C ILE A 41 14.33 -6.10 8.45
N ARG A 42 13.49 -7.13 8.26
CA ARG A 42 12.07 -6.96 7.92
C ARG A 42 11.30 -6.25 9.04
N ILE A 43 11.53 -6.62 10.29
CA ILE A 43 10.87 -6.00 11.46
C ILE A 43 11.28 -4.53 11.56
N ALA A 44 12.58 -4.21 11.43
CA ALA A 44 13.03 -2.82 11.45
C ALA A 44 12.36 -1.98 10.35
N LEU A 45 12.24 -2.52 9.14
CA LEU A 45 11.51 -1.87 8.04
C LEU A 45 10.00 -1.73 8.35
N TYR A 46 9.38 -2.74 8.97
CA TYR A 46 7.97 -2.68 9.37
C TYR A 46 7.73 -1.59 10.41
N GLU A 47 8.55 -1.53 11.45
CA GLU A 47 8.44 -0.55 12.52
C GLU A 47 8.62 0.88 11.99
N LYS A 48 9.57 1.07 11.06
CA LYS A 48 9.78 2.34 10.36
C LYS A 48 8.53 2.84 9.63
N LEU A 49 7.66 1.96 9.14
CA LEU A 49 6.41 2.37 8.48
C LEU A 49 5.43 3.08 9.42
N GLY A 50 5.53 2.84 10.73
CA GLY A 50 4.59 3.36 11.71
C GLY A 50 3.14 2.91 11.51
N LYS A 51 2.23 3.47 12.30
CA LYS A 51 0.78 3.22 12.16
C LYS A 51 0.21 4.02 10.99
N PRO A 52 -0.66 3.44 10.16
CA PRO A 52 -1.32 4.20 9.10
C PRO A 52 -2.35 5.15 9.69
N LYS A 53 -2.68 6.20 8.93
CA LYS A 53 -3.75 7.15 9.25
C LYS A 53 -5.05 6.67 8.63
N GLU A 54 -6.13 6.74 9.37
CA GLU A 54 -7.47 6.48 8.85
C GLU A 54 -7.92 7.63 7.90
N ILE A 55 -8.34 7.27 6.69
CA ILE A 55 -8.89 8.17 5.69
C ILE A 55 -10.39 7.90 5.58
N LEU A 56 -11.18 8.90 5.97
CA LEU A 56 -12.64 8.87 5.82
C LEU A 56 -13.06 9.54 4.52
N LEU A 57 -13.70 8.77 3.65
CA LEU A 57 -14.24 9.22 2.37
C LEU A 57 -15.77 9.32 2.40
N PRO A 58 -16.38 10.08 1.47
CA PRO A 58 -17.83 10.11 1.31
C PRO A 58 -18.42 8.70 1.15
N GLY A 59 -19.67 8.50 1.60
CA GLY A 59 -20.33 7.19 1.55
C GLY A 59 -19.83 6.21 2.62
N ASN A 60 -19.25 6.72 3.72
CA ASN A 60 -18.75 5.93 4.85
C ASN A 60 -17.67 4.90 4.45
N VAL A 61 -16.94 5.18 3.37
CA VAL A 61 -15.80 4.38 2.93
C VAL A 61 -14.61 4.72 3.82
N ARG A 62 -14.13 3.70 4.54
CA ARG A 62 -12.93 3.76 5.39
C ARG A 62 -11.79 3.01 4.73
N LEU A 63 -10.61 3.60 4.78
CA LEU A 63 -9.34 2.99 4.37
C LEU A 63 -8.21 3.60 5.18
N TYR A 64 -7.05 2.94 5.19
CA TYR A 64 -5.90 3.34 5.98
C TYR A 64 -4.75 3.68 5.03
N ALA A 65 -4.07 4.79 5.29
CA ALA A 65 -3.01 5.27 4.42
C ALA A 65 -1.74 5.61 5.19
N ARG A 66 -0.59 5.27 4.60
CA ARG A 66 0.70 5.86 4.92
C ARG A 66 1.11 6.73 3.73
N PHE A 67 1.65 7.89 4.01
CA PHE A 67 2.06 8.82 2.96
C PHE A 67 3.34 9.54 3.33
N VAL A 68 4.14 9.82 2.32
CA VAL A 68 5.43 10.52 2.43
C VAL A 68 5.43 11.68 1.44
N ASN A 69 6.02 12.81 1.85
CA ASN A 69 6.11 14.07 1.08
C ASN A 69 4.76 14.76 0.76
N ILE A 70 3.65 14.34 1.37
CA ILE A 70 2.35 15.00 1.29
C ILE A 70 1.66 14.99 2.66
N ASP A 71 0.71 15.91 2.84
CA ASP A 71 -0.11 15.95 4.04
C ASP A 71 -1.39 15.10 3.91
N TYR A 72 -2.11 14.96 5.02
CA TYR A 72 -3.37 14.24 5.08
C TYR A 72 -4.41 14.76 4.07
N ARG A 73 -4.52 16.09 3.94
CA ARG A 73 -5.53 16.73 3.08
C ARG A 73 -5.27 16.41 1.61
N THR A 74 -4.02 16.44 1.20
CA THR A 74 -3.55 16.10 -0.15
C THR A 74 -3.75 14.62 -0.42
N ALA A 75 -3.34 13.75 0.51
CA ALA A 75 -3.55 12.30 0.40
C ALA A 75 -5.05 11.97 0.23
N ARG A 76 -5.92 12.52 1.08
CA ARG A 76 -7.37 12.33 0.98
C ARG A 76 -7.94 12.83 -0.34
N THR A 77 -7.48 13.97 -0.83
CA THR A 77 -7.92 14.55 -2.11
C THR A 77 -7.51 13.66 -3.28
N LEU A 78 -6.27 13.17 -3.31
CA LEU A 78 -5.77 12.27 -4.34
C LEU A 78 -6.54 10.96 -4.36
N ILE A 79 -6.73 10.33 -3.20
CA ILE A 79 -7.49 9.09 -3.08
C ILE A 79 -8.90 9.27 -3.62
N LYS A 80 -9.60 10.33 -3.18
CA LYS A 80 -10.95 10.64 -3.65
C LYS A 80 -11.00 10.85 -5.16
N LYS A 81 -10.01 11.57 -5.73
CA LYS A 81 -9.96 11.88 -7.17
C LYS A 81 -9.86 10.61 -8.03
N PHE A 82 -9.12 9.61 -7.56
CA PHE A 82 -8.96 8.34 -8.28
C PHE A 82 -9.98 7.27 -7.89
N LEU A 83 -10.87 7.54 -6.93
CA LEU A 83 -11.91 6.61 -6.54
C LEU A 83 -13.16 6.86 -7.39
N LYS A 84 -13.40 5.99 -8.38
CA LYS A 84 -14.60 6.04 -9.22
C LYS A 84 -15.70 5.13 -8.66
N GLU A 85 -15.37 3.86 -8.42
CA GLU A 85 -16.31 2.86 -7.89
C GLU A 85 -15.69 2.03 -6.75
N GLY A 86 -16.51 1.69 -5.76
CA GLY A 86 -16.10 0.87 -4.62
C GLY A 86 -15.12 1.58 -3.68
N LYS A 87 -14.20 0.80 -3.07
CA LYS A 87 -13.24 1.29 -2.04
C LYS A 87 -11.80 1.43 -2.54
N ARG A 88 -11.48 0.98 -3.76
CA ARG A 88 -10.11 0.95 -4.29
C ARG A 88 -9.95 1.99 -5.39
N PRO A 89 -8.99 2.92 -5.30
CA PRO A 89 -8.68 3.84 -6.40
C PRO A 89 -8.40 3.07 -7.70
N GLU A 90 -8.88 3.63 -8.82
CA GLU A 90 -8.81 2.99 -10.14
C GLU A 90 -7.41 2.48 -10.52
N PRO A 91 -6.31 3.21 -10.28
CA PRO A 91 -4.97 2.70 -10.57
C PRO A 91 -4.65 1.40 -9.80
N ILE A 92 -5.05 1.32 -8.54
CA ILE A 92 -4.83 0.12 -7.69
C ILE A 92 -5.76 -1.01 -8.10
N ARG A 93 -7.02 -0.69 -8.45
CA ARG A 93 -7.99 -1.67 -8.93
C ARG A 93 -7.49 -2.35 -10.21
N ILE A 94 -7.01 -1.56 -11.17
CA ILE A 94 -6.48 -2.06 -12.45
C ILE A 94 -5.20 -2.86 -12.23
N ALA A 95 -4.24 -2.35 -11.45
CA ALA A 95 -3.00 -3.07 -11.13
C ALA A 95 -3.29 -4.45 -10.50
N ARG A 96 -4.27 -4.53 -9.59
CA ARG A 96 -4.69 -5.80 -8.97
C ARG A 96 -5.31 -6.76 -9.99
N LEU A 97 -6.16 -6.28 -10.89
CA LEU A 97 -6.73 -7.11 -11.95
C LEU A 97 -5.66 -7.68 -12.86
N ILE A 98 -4.70 -6.85 -13.28
CA ILE A 98 -3.56 -7.28 -14.10
C ILE A 98 -2.72 -8.32 -13.36
N ALA A 99 -2.33 -8.05 -12.12
CA ALA A 99 -1.54 -8.99 -11.32
C ALA A 99 -2.24 -10.34 -11.16
N ASN A 100 -3.53 -10.34 -10.85
CA ASN A 100 -4.32 -11.57 -10.74
C ASN A 100 -4.44 -12.29 -12.09
N ALA A 101 -4.56 -11.57 -13.19
CA ALA A 101 -4.63 -12.17 -14.51
C ALA A 101 -3.32 -12.88 -14.87
N VAL A 102 -2.17 -12.24 -14.59
CA VAL A 102 -0.84 -12.83 -14.78
C VAL A 102 -0.65 -14.06 -13.88
N LEU A 103 -0.99 -13.96 -12.59
CA LEU A 103 -0.77 -15.03 -11.61
C LEU A 103 -1.65 -16.26 -11.84
N ASN A 104 -2.93 -16.05 -12.19
CA ASN A 104 -3.90 -17.15 -12.26
C ASN A 104 -4.08 -17.72 -13.67
N TYR A 105 -3.78 -16.94 -14.71
CA TYR A 105 -4.03 -17.34 -16.11
C TYR A 105 -2.78 -17.30 -16.99
N GLY A 106 -1.60 -17.00 -16.42
CA GLY A 106 -0.34 -17.06 -17.15
C GLY A 106 -0.25 -16.10 -18.34
N ILE A 107 -0.97 -14.97 -18.30
CA ILE A 107 -0.89 -13.97 -19.37
C ILE A 107 0.54 -13.41 -19.39
N ILE A 108 1.33 -13.86 -20.36
CA ILE A 108 2.67 -13.35 -20.59
C ILE A 108 2.52 -11.95 -21.20
N ILE A 109 2.90 -10.92 -20.45
CA ILE A 109 3.04 -9.58 -21.01
C ILE A 109 4.22 -9.65 -21.98
N GLN A 110 3.94 -9.78 -23.28
CA GLN A 110 4.97 -9.63 -24.30
C GLN A 110 5.46 -8.19 -24.23
N ARG A 111 6.74 -8.02 -23.85
CA ARG A 111 7.40 -6.71 -23.93
C ARG A 111 7.44 -6.30 -25.40
N THR A 112 6.84 -5.16 -25.70
CA THR A 112 6.95 -4.48 -27.00
C THR A 112 8.19 -3.60 -27.03
#